data_AF-A0A2M7GBT7-F1
#
_entry.id   AF-A0A2M7GBT7-F1
#
_cell.length_a   1.000
_cell.length_b   1.000
_cell.length_c   1.000
_cell.angle_alpha   90.00
_cell.angle_beta   90.00
_cell.angle_gamma   90.00
#
_symmetry.space_group_name_H-M   'P 1'
#
loop_
_entity.id
_entity.type
_entity.pdbx_description
1 polymer ?
#
loop_
_entity_poly.entity_id
_entity_poly.type
_entity_poly.pdbx_seq_one_letter_code
_entity_poly.pdbx_strand_id
1 'polypeptide(L)' 'YLVETKKELDISTKEVQEKSQAALQYCRHASEFTAKNGGKPWRYVLIPHNAVLANMSAEFLFQKFIQESDAGGMT' A
#
# COMPACT_ATOMS: atom_id res chain seq x y z
N TYR A 1 -8.49 -2.80 1.37
CA TYR A 1 -7.03 -2.64 1.33
C TYR A 1 -6.47 -3.52 0.24
N LEU A 2 -5.39 -3.10 -0.39
CA LEU A 2 -4.48 -3.93 -1.17
C LEU A 2 -3.23 -4.12 -0.31
N VAL A 3 -2.79 -5.35 -0.06
CA VAL A 3 -1.69 -5.64 0.87
C VAL A 3 -0.66 -6.51 0.17
N GLU A 4 0.60 -6.07 0.17
CA GLU A 4 1.75 -6.79 -0.36
C GLU A 4 2.78 -7.01 0.75
N THR A 5 3.35 -8.21 0.82
CA THR A 5 4.51 -8.49 1.67
C THR A 5 5.73 -8.67 0.79
N LYS A 6 6.83 -7.98 1.11
CA LYS A 6 8.06 -8.01 0.31
C LYS A 6 9.31 -8.22 1.15
N LYS A 7 10.36 -8.78 0.54
CA LYS A 7 11.68 -8.89 1.15
C LYS A 7 12.14 -7.50 1.60
N GLU A 8 12.57 -7.38 2.85
CA GLU A 8 12.83 -6.06 3.49
C GLU A 8 13.90 -5.27 2.75
N LEU A 9 15.01 -5.94 2.40
CA LEU A 9 16.09 -5.33 1.63
C LEU A 9 15.69 -4.92 0.19
N ASP A 10 14.59 -5.44 -0.33
CA ASP A 10 14.12 -5.12 -1.68
C ASP A 10 13.14 -3.94 -1.67
N ILE A 11 12.64 -3.49 -0.50
CA ILE A 11 11.58 -2.47 -0.39
C ILE A 11 11.94 -1.19 -1.12
N SER A 12 13.19 -0.74 -1.00
CA SER A 12 13.70 0.49 -1.63
C SER A 12 14.17 0.30 -3.08
N THR A 13 14.11 -0.91 -3.63
CA THR A 13 14.55 -1.15 -5.01
C THR A 13 13.60 -0.49 -5.99
N LYS A 14 14.16 -0.02 -7.12
CA LYS A 14 13.40 0.60 -8.21
C LYS A 14 12.22 -0.26 -8.67
N GLU A 15 12.44 -1.57 -8.80
CA GLU A 15 11.39 -2.50 -9.21
C GLU A 15 10.20 -2.51 -8.23
N VAL A 16 10.48 -2.54 -6.92
CA VAL A 16 9.42 -2.54 -5.89
C VAL A 16 8.73 -1.19 -5.82
N GLN A 17 9.47 -0.09 -5.96
CA GLN A 17 8.89 1.25 -5.96
C GLN A 17 8.00 1.50 -7.19
N GLU A 18 8.40 1.04 -8.39
CA GLU A 18 7.57 1.12 -9.60
C GLU A 18 6.26 0.32 -9.46
N LYS A 19 6.33 -0.87 -8.86
CA LYS A 19 5.14 -1.68 -8.53
C LYS A 19 4.27 -1.00 -7.47
N SER A 20 4.88 -0.38 -6.46
CA SER A 20 4.20 0.41 -5.42
C SER A 20 3.37 1.54 -6.05
N GLN A 21 3.94 2.27 -7.01
CA GLN A 21 3.22 3.32 -7.73
C GLN A 21 2.03 2.77 -8.54
N ALA A 22 2.19 1.62 -9.20
CA ALA A 22 1.08 0.95 -9.89
C ALA A 22 -0.03 0.51 -8.91
N ALA A 23 0.33 0.00 -7.73
CA ALA A 23 -0.60 -0.39 -6.68
C ALA A 23 -1.37 0.81 -6.10
N LEU A 24 -0.71 1.95 -5.93
CA LEU A 24 -1.33 3.22 -5.55
C LEU A 24 -2.34 3.70 -6.61
N GLN A 25 -1.98 3.66 -7.89
CA GLN A 25 -2.89 4.00 -8.98
C GLN A 25 -4.11 3.07 -9.02
N TYR A 26 -3.91 1.76 -8.82
CA TYR A 26 -5.01 0.80 -8.71
C TYR A 26 -5.94 1.17 -7.55
N CYS A 27 -5.39 1.44 -6.35
CA CYS A 27 -6.19 1.83 -5.19
C CYS A 27 -6.96 3.13 -5.42
N ARG A 28 -6.41 4.08 -6.18
CA ARG A 28 -7.13 5.29 -6.60
C ARG A 28 -8.35 4.94 -7.45
N HIS A 29 -8.17 4.20 -8.53
CA HIS A 29 -9.27 3.81 -9.42
C HIS A 29 -10.32 2.94 -8.72
N ALA A 30 -9.89 2.00 -7.90
CA ALA A 30 -10.78 1.16 -7.10
C ALA A 30 -11.59 2.00 -6.12
N SER A 31 -10.98 3.01 -5.48
CA SER A 31 -11.68 3.96 -4.58
C SER A 31 -12.68 4.83 -5.33
N GLU A 32 -12.31 5.35 -6.51
CA GLU A 32 -13.21 6.13 -7.36
C GLU A 32 -14.45 5.31 -7.76
N PHE A 33 -14.26 4.02 -8.06
CA PHE A 33 -15.36 3.11 -8.33
C PHE A 33 -16.20 2.83 -7.07
N THR A 34 -15.59 2.44 -5.95
CA THR A 34 -16.35 2.07 -4.75
C THR A 34 -17.07 3.24 -4.12
N ALA A 35 -16.52 4.47 -4.18
CA ALA A 35 -17.18 5.68 -3.69
C ALA A 35 -18.53 5.92 -4.39
N LYS A 36 -18.62 5.65 -5.69
CA LYS A 36 -19.88 5.73 -6.46
C LYS A 36 -20.89 4.64 -6.11
N ASN A 37 -20.46 3.59 -5.42
CA ASN A 37 -21.24 2.40 -5.08
C ASN A 37 -21.41 2.21 -3.56
N GLY A 38 -21.21 3.26 -2.75
CA GLY A 38 -21.36 3.21 -1.28
C GLY A 38 -20.31 2.36 -0.55
N GLY A 39 -19.23 1.99 -1.22
CA GLY A 39 -18.13 1.21 -0.67
C GLY A 39 -17.07 2.07 0.03
N LYS A 40 -16.18 1.41 0.77
CA LYS A 40 -15.05 2.05 1.45
C LYS A 40 -13.90 2.34 0.46
N PRO A 41 -13.05 3.36 0.72
CA PRO A 41 -11.86 3.61 -0.06
C PRO A 41 -10.84 2.47 0.06
N TRP A 42 -10.12 2.23 -1.02
CA TRP A 42 -8.99 1.32 -1.07
C TRP A 42 -7.70 2.04 -0.66
N ARG A 43 -6.88 1.35 0.13
CA ARG A 43 -5.56 1.83 0.56
C ARG A 43 -4.55 0.71 0.35
N TYR A 44 -3.34 1.09 -0.07
CA TYR A 44 -2.25 0.17 -0.32
C TYR A 44 -1.36 0.06 0.91
N VAL A 45 -0.91 -1.15 1.24
CA VAL A 45 -0.01 -1.44 2.37
C VAL A 45 1.11 -2.32 1.85
N LEU A 46 2.37 -1.89 2.05
CA LEU A 46 3.56 -2.64 1.65
C LEU A 46 4.36 -3.01 2.90
N ILE A 47 4.27 -4.28 3.30
CA ILE A 47 4.81 -4.78 4.57
C ILE A 47 6.15 -5.48 4.31
N PRO A 48 7.25 -5.08 4.97
CA PRO A 48 8.46 -5.89 5.00
C PRO A 48 8.20 -7.25 5.64
N HIS A 49 8.61 -8.34 5.01
CA HIS A 49 8.32 -9.71 5.49
C HIS A 49 8.77 -9.98 6.94
N ASN A 50 9.86 -9.34 7.39
CA ASN A 50 10.37 -9.47 8.76
C ASN A 50 9.54 -8.72 9.81
N ALA A 51 8.62 -7.85 9.40
CA ALA A 51 7.68 -7.17 10.30
C ALA A 51 6.44 -8.04 10.61
N VAL A 52 6.17 -9.08 9.81
CA VAL A 52 5.04 -9.99 10.01
C VAL A 52 5.42 -11.02 11.07
N LEU A 53 5.06 -10.73 12.33
CA LEU A 53 5.26 -11.62 13.47
C LEU A 53 3.93 -12.19 13.96
N ALA A 54 3.94 -13.39 14.54
CA ALA A 54 2.73 -14.09 14.99
C ALA A 54 1.92 -13.33 16.06
N ASN A 55 2.54 -12.40 16.77
CA ASN A 55 1.92 -11.56 17.80
C ASN A 55 1.46 -10.18 17.30
N MET A 56 1.54 -9.91 16.00
CA MET A 56 1.10 -8.63 15.42
C MET A 56 -0.33 -8.71 14.91
N SER A 57 -1.12 -7.67 15.15
CA SER A 57 -2.44 -7.54 14.55
C SER A 57 -2.35 -6.98 13.13
N ALA A 58 -3.29 -7.36 12.27
CA ALA A 58 -3.39 -6.81 10.92
C ALA A 58 -3.59 -5.28 10.95
N GLU A 59 -4.41 -4.77 11.88
CA GLU A 59 -4.64 -3.33 12.07
C GLU A 59 -3.34 -2.58 12.32
N PHE A 60 -2.49 -3.08 13.23
CA PHE A 60 -1.19 -2.47 13.54
C PHE A 60 -0.27 -2.45 12.32
N LEU A 61 -0.15 -3.58 11.61
CA LEU A 61 0.67 -3.67 10.41
C LEU A 61 0.16 -2.74 9.31
N PHE A 62 -1.16 -2.66 9.11
CA PHE A 62 -1.74 -1.83 8.07
C PHE A 62 -1.54 -0.34 8.35
N GLN A 63 -1.71 0.11 9.59
CA GLN A 63 -1.46 1.49 9.97
C GLN A 63 0.03 1.85 9.85
N LYS A 64 0.92 0.94 10.25
CA LYS A 64 2.37 1.17 10.23
C LYS A 64 2.96 1.25 8.83
N PHE A 65 2.42 0.47 7.88
CA PHE A 65 3.01 0.28 6.55
C PHE A 65 2.10 0.75 5.40
N ILE A 66 1.09 1.55 5.71
CA ILE A 66 0.25 2.16 4.69
C ILE A 66 1.11 3.03 3.77
N GLN A 67 0.91 2.87 2.46
CA GLN A 67 1.58 3.68 1.45
C GLN A 67 0.67 4.84 1.08
N GLU A 68 1.26 6.02 0.94
CA GLU A 68 0.58 7.21 0.47
C GLU A 68 0.99 7.49 -0.98
N SER A 69 0.08 8.06 -1.76
CA SER A 69 0.45 8.63 -3.06
C SER A 69 1.12 9.96 -2.81
N ASP A 70 2.40 10.10 -3.16
CA ASP A 70 3.08 11.39 -3.14
C ASP A 70 2.30 12.40 -3.98
N ALA A 71 1.68 13.39 -3.33
CA ALA A 71 0.99 14.50 -3.99
C ALA A 71 1.95 15.63 -4.41
N GLY A 72 3.27 15.41 -4.39
CA GLY A 72 4.26 16.47 -4.54
C GLY A 72 5.49 16.03 -5.32
N GLY A 73 5.54 16.41 -6.60
CA GLY A 73 6.70 16.17 -7.46
C GLY A 73 6.51 16.62 -8.90
N MET A 74 5.82 17.74 -9.13
CA MET A 74 5.83 18.44 -10.42
C MET A 74 5.76 19.94 -10.16
N THR A 75 6.90 20.54 -9.82
CA THR A 75 7.23 21.95 -10.01
C THR A 75 8.69 22.04 -10.38
#